data_AF-G5E3T7-F1
#
_entry.id   AF-G5E3T7-F1
#
_cell.length_a   1.000
_cell.length_b   1.000
_cell.length_c   1.000
_cell.angle_alpha   90.00
_cell.angle_beta   90.00
_cell.angle_gamma   90.00
#
_symmetry.space_group_name_H-M   'P 1'
#
loop_
_entity.id
_entity.type
_entity.pdbx_description
1 polymer ?
#
loop_
_entity_poly.entity_id
_entity_poly.type
_entity_poly.pdbx_seq_one_letter_code
_entity_poly.pdbx_strand_id
1 'polypeptide(L)'
;MSFAEYKELIEHGDTAIIFLGHDSMFPVSIQQGGQTQTKYGVIRHSSDLIGKKYGSKVTCSKGGWVYILYPTPELWTMNLPHRVTVKNQDVCKEGFGVSDIADAVFLDIPSPVQRTCLVLAEHGFTEINTLEILLRVYDVRTINLQIPDLGRMTEDKGSSDGSDKSKQISTAQPECALFKSGVSPRETVGHTGYLTFA
;
A
#
# COMPACT_ATOMS: atom_id res chain seq x y z
N MET A 1 -18.20 5.67 18.29
CA MET A 1 -16.95 5.82 17.52
C MET A 1 -17.09 6.91 16.48
N SER A 2 -16.04 7.71 16.26
CA SER A 2 -15.93 8.64 15.13
C SER A 2 -14.57 8.47 14.45
N PHE A 3 -14.48 8.68 13.14
CA PHE A 3 -13.18 8.82 12.46
C PHE A 3 -12.42 10.10 12.88
N ALA A 4 -13.11 11.01 13.59
CA ALA A 4 -12.60 12.34 13.92
C ALA A 4 -11.76 12.38 15.20
N GLU A 5 -12.02 11.48 16.16
CA GLU A 5 -11.32 11.47 17.45
C GLU A 5 -10.85 10.05 17.78
N TYR A 6 -9.63 9.93 18.31
CA TYR A 6 -9.10 8.65 18.75
C TYR A 6 -9.67 8.25 20.10
N LYS A 7 -9.87 6.93 20.25
CA LYS A 7 -10.27 6.29 21.49
C LYS A 7 -9.27 5.21 21.83
N GLU A 8 -9.01 5.05 23.12
CA GLU A 8 -8.06 4.05 23.60
C GLU A 8 -8.66 2.64 23.66
N LEU A 9 -9.88 2.51 24.21
CA LEU A 9 -10.51 1.21 24.48
C LEU A 9 -11.58 0.84 23.45
N ILE A 10 -11.70 -0.45 23.17
CA ILE A 10 -12.72 -1.02 22.29
C ILE A 10 -14.01 -1.23 23.08
N GLU A 11 -15.14 -0.76 22.56
CA GLU A 11 -16.46 -0.95 23.16
C GLU A 11 -17.46 -1.58 22.18
N HIS A 12 -18.62 -1.92 22.71
CA HIS A 12 -19.75 -2.37 21.90
C HIS A 12 -20.20 -1.29 20.91
N GLY A 13 -20.47 -1.68 19.66
CA GLY A 13 -20.91 -0.77 18.59
C GLY A 13 -19.78 -0.08 17.84
N ASP A 14 -18.52 -0.25 18.29
CA ASP A 14 -17.35 0.25 17.58
C ASP A 14 -17.09 -0.56 16.29
N THR A 15 -16.43 0.03 15.31
CA THR A 15 -15.90 -0.63 14.11
C THR A 15 -14.38 -0.75 14.20
N ALA A 16 -13.83 -1.94 14.38
CA ALA A 16 -12.39 -2.14 14.46
C ALA A 16 -11.83 -2.72 13.16
N ILE A 17 -10.58 -2.40 12.83
CA ILE A 17 -9.87 -3.04 11.71
C ILE A 17 -9.06 -4.21 12.26
N ILE A 18 -9.37 -5.43 11.81
CA ILE A 18 -8.57 -6.61 12.14
C ILE A 18 -7.42 -6.69 11.15
N PHE A 19 -6.19 -6.63 11.66
CA PHE A 19 -4.97 -6.72 10.86
C PHE A 19 -4.32 -8.10 11.04
N LEU A 20 -4.32 -8.87 9.95
CA LEU A 20 -3.73 -10.21 9.86
C LEU A 20 -2.39 -10.22 9.12
N GLY A 21 -2.08 -9.13 8.41
CA GLY A 21 -0.90 -8.94 7.58
C GLY A 21 -1.10 -7.77 6.62
N HIS A 22 -0.04 -7.36 5.92
CA HIS A 22 -0.05 -6.20 5.03
C HIS A 22 -1.18 -6.23 4.00
N ASP A 23 -1.41 -7.39 3.38
CA ASP A 23 -2.43 -7.57 2.33
C ASP A 23 -3.74 -8.18 2.85
N SER A 24 -3.86 -8.36 4.17
CA SER A 24 -4.99 -9.05 4.78
C SER A 24 -5.43 -8.32 6.05
N MET A 25 -6.33 -7.36 5.84
CA MET A 25 -7.08 -6.69 6.89
C MET A 25 -8.55 -6.62 6.48
N PHE A 26 -9.43 -6.36 7.44
CA PHE A 26 -10.86 -6.11 7.17
C PHE A 26 -11.54 -5.44 8.38
N PRO A 27 -12.58 -4.62 8.15
CA PRO A 27 -13.37 -4.02 9.21
C PRO A 27 -14.32 -5.02 9.85
N VAL A 28 -14.55 -4.85 11.15
CA VAL A 28 -15.52 -5.63 11.93
C VAL A 28 -16.29 -4.71 12.86
N SER A 29 -17.61 -4.84 12.83
CA SER A 29 -18.48 -4.22 13.83
C SER A 29 -18.48 -5.04 15.12
N ILE A 30 -18.08 -4.42 16.22
CA ILE A 30 -17.99 -5.04 17.54
C ILE A 30 -19.39 -5.18 18.13
N GLN A 31 -19.77 -6.42 18.41
CA GLN A 31 -21.10 -6.79 18.89
C GLN A 31 -20.97 -7.68 20.12
N GLN A 32 -21.83 -7.49 21.12
CA GLN A 32 -21.80 -8.28 22.34
C GLN A 32 -22.29 -9.69 22.03
N GLY A 33 -21.50 -10.70 22.38
CA GLY A 33 -21.74 -12.10 22.01
C GLY A 33 -21.33 -12.46 20.58
N GLY A 34 -20.93 -11.46 19.78
CA GLY A 34 -20.47 -11.65 18.41
C GLY A 34 -19.14 -12.41 18.33
N GLN A 35 -18.91 -13.04 17.20
CA GLN A 35 -17.67 -13.76 16.90
C GLN A 35 -17.23 -13.42 15.48
N THR A 36 -15.93 -13.23 15.30
CA THR A 36 -15.32 -13.08 13.98
C THR A 36 -14.40 -14.25 13.69
N GLN A 37 -14.55 -14.82 12.50
CA GLN A 37 -13.68 -15.88 12.03
C GLN A 37 -12.51 -15.31 11.22
N THR A 38 -11.31 -15.79 11.52
CA THR A 38 -10.07 -15.45 10.80
C THR A 38 -9.36 -16.72 10.38
N LYS A 39 -8.36 -16.60 9.48
CA LYS A 39 -7.44 -17.71 9.17
C LYS A 39 -6.72 -18.27 10.41
N TYR A 40 -6.58 -17.46 11.46
CA TYR A 40 -5.89 -17.82 12.70
C TYR A 40 -6.83 -18.35 13.80
N GLY A 41 -8.13 -18.48 13.51
CA GLY A 41 -9.14 -18.96 14.46
C GLY A 41 -10.24 -17.93 14.70
N VAL A 42 -11.04 -18.20 15.72
CA VAL A 42 -12.19 -17.37 16.10
C VAL A 42 -11.75 -16.35 17.15
N ILE A 43 -12.28 -15.13 17.01
CA ILE A 43 -12.14 -14.03 17.96
C ILE A 43 -13.52 -13.74 18.54
N ARG A 44 -13.68 -13.85 19.86
CA ARG A 44 -14.94 -13.56 20.54
C ARG A 44 -14.96 -12.09 20.95
N HIS A 45 -15.95 -11.35 20.49
CA HIS A 45 -15.99 -9.90 20.68
C HIS A 45 -16.08 -9.53 22.17
N SER A 46 -16.93 -10.24 22.93
CA SER A 46 -17.14 -9.96 24.36
C SER A 46 -15.91 -10.15 25.24
N SER A 47 -15.15 -11.23 25.03
CA SER A 47 -14.02 -11.59 25.90
C SER A 47 -12.67 -11.12 25.36
N ASP A 48 -12.51 -11.10 24.04
CA ASP A 48 -11.20 -10.96 23.42
C ASP A 48 -10.95 -9.54 22.90
N LEU A 49 -12.01 -8.76 22.67
CA LEU A 49 -11.95 -7.42 22.07
C LEU A 49 -12.45 -6.32 23.02
N ILE A 50 -13.68 -6.42 23.52
CA ILE A 50 -14.29 -5.37 24.35
C ILE A 50 -13.44 -5.16 25.62
N GLY A 51 -13.13 -3.89 25.91
CA GLY A 51 -12.29 -3.47 27.03
C GLY A 51 -10.78 -3.56 26.76
N LYS A 52 -10.34 -4.05 25.59
CA LYS A 52 -8.93 -3.98 25.20
C LYS A 52 -8.59 -2.66 24.52
N LYS A 53 -7.31 -2.30 24.56
CA LYS A 53 -6.80 -1.12 23.87
C LYS A 53 -6.66 -1.38 22.37
N TYR A 54 -6.98 -0.39 21.54
CA TYR A 54 -6.59 -0.41 20.13
C TYR A 54 -5.06 -0.51 20.00
N GLY A 55 -4.60 -1.19 18.94
CA GLY A 55 -3.20 -1.58 18.73
C GLY A 55 -2.79 -2.86 19.47
N SER A 56 -3.65 -3.42 20.33
CA SER A 56 -3.31 -4.65 21.07
C SER A 56 -3.24 -5.87 20.17
N LYS A 57 -2.32 -6.78 20.51
CA LYS A 57 -2.24 -8.13 19.97
C LYS A 57 -3.30 -9.01 20.64
N VAL A 58 -4.17 -9.64 19.84
CA VAL A 58 -5.23 -10.54 20.32
C VAL A 58 -4.98 -11.94 19.80
N THR A 59 -4.96 -12.91 20.72
CA THR A 59 -4.81 -14.33 20.41
C THR A 59 -6.13 -14.94 19.95
N CYS A 60 -6.10 -15.67 18.85
CA CYS A 60 -7.24 -16.38 18.29
C CYS A 60 -7.29 -17.83 18.81
N SER A 61 -8.44 -18.49 18.69
CA SER A 61 -8.66 -19.83 19.23
C SER A 61 -7.72 -20.95 18.72
N LYS A 62 -7.12 -20.82 17.53
CA LYS A 62 -6.17 -21.81 16.97
C LYS A 62 -4.70 -21.51 17.29
N GLY A 63 -4.43 -20.62 18.25
CA GLY A 63 -3.07 -20.25 18.68
C GLY A 63 -2.38 -19.19 17.83
N GLY A 64 -3.00 -18.74 16.73
CA GLY A 64 -2.54 -17.57 15.99
C GLY A 64 -2.96 -16.26 16.66
N TRP A 65 -2.58 -15.13 16.08
CA TRP A 65 -2.86 -13.81 16.65
C TRP A 65 -3.09 -12.76 15.55
N VAL A 66 -3.75 -11.67 15.93
CA VAL A 66 -4.04 -10.51 15.08
C VAL A 66 -3.79 -9.22 15.85
N TYR A 67 -3.64 -8.10 15.13
CA TYR A 67 -3.71 -6.77 15.73
C TYR A 67 -5.09 -6.16 15.49
N ILE A 68 -5.59 -5.41 16.47
CA ILE A 68 -6.88 -4.72 16.38
C ILE A 68 -6.61 -3.23 16.29
N LEU A 69 -6.79 -2.63 15.11
CA LEU A 69 -6.44 -1.24 14.85
C LEU A 69 -7.67 -0.35 14.94
N TYR A 70 -7.42 0.90 15.37
CA TYR A 70 -8.44 1.95 15.31
C TYR A 70 -8.76 2.23 13.84
N PRO A 71 -10.03 2.40 13.46
CA PRO A 71 -10.36 2.72 12.07
C PRO A 71 -9.91 4.15 11.75
N THR A 72 -9.08 4.27 10.73
CA THR A 72 -8.74 5.57 10.11
C THR A 72 -9.32 5.61 8.70
N PRO A 73 -9.54 6.80 8.10
CA PRO A 73 -10.03 6.91 6.73
C PRO A 73 -9.19 6.10 5.72
N GLU A 74 -7.87 6.02 5.92
CA GLU A 74 -6.94 5.27 5.07
C GLU A 74 -7.18 3.76 5.20
N LEU A 75 -7.21 3.24 6.44
CA LEU A 75 -7.48 1.83 6.69
C LEU A 75 -8.89 1.44 6.24
N TRP A 76 -9.87 2.33 6.40
CA TRP A 76 -11.22 2.11 5.92
C TRP A 76 -11.26 2.01 4.40
N THR A 77 -10.63 2.97 3.70
CA THR A 77 -10.59 3.01 2.24
C THR A 77 -9.97 1.75 1.64
N MET A 78 -8.90 1.24 2.26
CA MET A 78 -8.27 -0.02 1.84
C MET A 78 -9.20 -1.22 1.93
N ASN A 79 -10.13 -1.21 2.89
CA ASN A 79 -11.00 -2.34 3.21
C ASN A 79 -12.48 -2.13 2.87
N LEU A 80 -12.81 -1.10 2.09
CA LEU A 80 -14.17 -0.86 1.61
C LEU A 80 -14.66 -2.07 0.80
N PRO A 81 -15.81 -2.69 1.18
CA PRO A 81 -16.36 -3.83 0.43
C PRO A 81 -16.86 -3.42 -0.95
N HIS A 82 -17.25 -2.15 -1.11
CA HIS A 82 -17.72 -1.59 -2.37
C HIS A 82 -17.18 -0.16 -2.52
N ARG A 83 -16.36 0.07 -3.55
CA ARG A 83 -15.64 1.35 -3.75
C ARG A 83 -16.37 2.32 -4.69
N VAL A 84 -17.17 1.81 -5.63
CA VAL A 84 -17.72 2.61 -6.73
C VAL A 84 -19.22 2.44 -6.79
N THR A 85 -19.98 3.51 -6.59
CA THR A 85 -21.41 3.52 -6.92
C THR A 85 -21.58 4.03 -8.34
N VAL A 86 -22.06 3.19 -9.25
CA VAL A 86 -22.30 3.59 -10.64
C VAL A 86 -23.59 4.40 -10.73
N LYS A 87 -23.48 5.62 -11.26
CA LYS A 87 -24.61 6.42 -11.73
C LYS A 87 -24.51 6.55 -13.25
N ASN A 88 -25.59 6.28 -13.98
CA ASN A 88 -25.62 6.49 -15.42
C ASN A 88 -25.95 7.97 -15.70
N GLN A 89 -24.93 8.81 -15.86
CA GLN A 89 -25.05 10.25 -16.13
C GLN A 89 -23.93 10.71 -17.07
N ASP A 90 -24.26 11.46 -18.12
CA ASP A 90 -23.27 12.05 -19.05
C ASP A 90 -22.85 13.43 -18.52
N VAL A 91 -21.76 13.47 -17.73
CA VAL A 91 -21.27 14.71 -17.09
C VAL A 91 -21.00 15.84 -18.08
N CYS A 92 -20.60 15.51 -19.32
CA CYS A 92 -20.33 16.51 -20.35
C CYS A 92 -21.60 17.22 -20.85
N LYS A 93 -22.78 16.61 -20.68
CA LYS A 93 -24.08 17.16 -21.09
C LYS A 93 -24.96 17.59 -19.92
N GLU A 94 -24.99 16.76 -18.88
CA GLU A 94 -25.93 16.89 -17.75
C GLU A 94 -25.27 17.47 -16.50
N GLY A 95 -23.95 17.69 -16.53
CA GLY A 95 -23.19 18.21 -15.38
C GLY A 95 -23.12 17.23 -14.21
N PHE A 96 -22.84 17.75 -13.01
CA PHE A 96 -22.60 16.95 -11.80
C PHE A 96 -23.82 16.77 -10.88
N GLY A 97 -24.99 17.35 -11.24
CA GLY A 97 -26.20 17.32 -10.42
C GLY A 97 -26.09 18.10 -9.09
N VAL A 98 -25.09 18.98 -8.99
CA VAL A 98 -24.85 19.87 -7.85
C VAL A 98 -24.52 21.27 -8.38
N SER A 99 -24.82 22.32 -7.60
CA SER A 99 -24.58 23.72 -8.00
C SER A 99 -24.07 24.51 -6.80
N ASP A 100 -23.02 25.30 -7.00
CA ASP A 100 -22.43 26.26 -6.03
C ASP A 100 -22.03 25.67 -4.66
N ILE A 101 -21.66 24.39 -4.61
CA ILE A 101 -21.24 23.71 -3.37
C ILE A 101 -19.88 23.02 -3.44
N ALA A 102 -19.23 23.01 -4.61
CA ALA A 102 -18.00 22.25 -4.83
C ALA A 102 -16.80 23.18 -4.96
N ASP A 103 -15.75 22.90 -4.20
CA ASP A 103 -14.48 23.65 -4.26
C ASP A 103 -13.47 23.01 -5.24
N ALA A 104 -13.67 21.75 -5.65
CA ALA A 104 -12.76 21.03 -6.55
C ALA A 104 -13.46 19.86 -7.27
N VAL A 105 -12.86 19.40 -8.38
CA VAL A 105 -13.34 18.27 -9.18
C VAL A 105 -12.23 17.29 -9.53
N PHE A 106 -12.51 15.99 -9.40
CA PHE A 106 -11.60 14.89 -9.73
C PHE A 106 -12.18 14.05 -10.87
N LEU A 107 -11.40 13.86 -11.95
CA LEU A 107 -11.86 13.24 -13.20
C LEU A 107 -10.84 12.21 -13.69
N ASP A 108 -11.30 10.98 -13.91
CA ASP A 108 -10.43 9.84 -14.31
C ASP A 108 -10.28 9.66 -15.84
N ILE A 109 -10.88 10.55 -16.65
CA ILE A 109 -10.86 10.44 -18.13
C ILE A 109 -10.43 11.77 -18.78
N PRO A 110 -9.54 11.78 -19.79
CA PRO A 110 -9.04 13.01 -20.42
C PRO A 110 -10.11 13.91 -21.06
N SER A 111 -11.15 13.32 -21.66
CA SER A 111 -12.19 14.10 -22.38
C SER A 111 -13.01 15.01 -21.43
N PRO A 112 -13.56 14.51 -20.31
CA PRO A 112 -14.15 15.36 -19.27
C PRO A 112 -13.22 16.45 -18.72
N VAL A 113 -11.91 16.16 -18.58
CA VAL A 113 -10.93 17.14 -18.08
C VAL A 113 -10.83 18.34 -19.02
N GLN A 114 -10.66 18.11 -20.32
CA GLN A 114 -10.59 19.19 -21.31
C GLN A 114 -11.84 20.05 -21.31
N ARG A 115 -13.02 19.42 -21.27
CA ARG A 115 -14.30 20.14 -21.22
C ARG A 115 -14.39 20.99 -19.96
N THR A 116 -13.96 20.45 -18.82
CA THR A 116 -13.98 21.14 -17.53
C THR A 116 -13.09 22.37 -17.54
N CYS A 117 -11.85 22.27 -18.05
CA CYS A 117 -10.95 23.42 -18.16
C CYS A 117 -11.52 24.54 -19.04
N LEU A 118 -12.16 24.20 -20.17
CA LEU A 118 -12.81 25.19 -21.03
C LEU A 118 -13.95 25.91 -20.30
N VAL A 119 -14.82 25.16 -19.62
CA VAL A 119 -15.95 25.73 -18.88
C VAL A 119 -15.48 26.60 -17.73
N LEU A 120 -14.45 26.19 -16.99
CA LEU A 120 -13.86 26.99 -15.91
C LEU A 120 -13.32 28.32 -16.45
N ALA A 121 -12.62 28.31 -17.58
CA ALA A 121 -12.13 29.53 -18.21
C ALA A 121 -13.28 30.45 -18.69
N GLU A 122 -14.33 29.88 -19.28
CA GLU A 122 -15.53 30.63 -19.71
C GLU A 122 -16.26 31.30 -18.54
N HIS A 123 -16.25 30.67 -17.36
CA HIS A 123 -16.90 31.20 -16.15
C HIS A 123 -15.99 32.12 -15.33
N GLY A 124 -14.80 32.45 -15.84
CA GLY A 124 -13.90 33.44 -15.23
C GLY A 124 -13.02 32.91 -14.10
N PHE A 125 -12.89 31.59 -13.94
CA PHE A 125 -11.92 31.00 -13.02
C PHE A 125 -10.49 31.27 -13.50
N THR A 126 -9.54 31.35 -12.57
CA THR A 126 -8.14 31.71 -12.83
C THR A 126 -7.19 30.65 -12.29
N GLU A 127 -5.92 30.65 -12.71
CA GLU A 127 -4.93 29.66 -12.21
C GLU A 127 -5.34 28.19 -12.43
N ILE A 128 -6.08 27.92 -13.51
CA ILE A 128 -6.54 26.56 -13.86
C ILE A 128 -5.33 25.64 -14.02
N ASN A 129 -5.21 24.65 -13.14
CA ASN A 129 -4.08 23.73 -13.09
C ASN A 129 -4.58 22.28 -13.00
N THR A 130 -4.09 21.44 -13.90
CA THR A 130 -4.40 20.01 -13.92
C THR A 130 -3.16 19.20 -13.55
N LEU A 131 -3.30 18.35 -12.54
CA LEU A 131 -2.24 17.50 -12.00
C LEU A 131 -2.62 16.03 -12.09
N GLU A 132 -1.62 15.17 -12.31
CA GLU A 132 -1.72 13.72 -12.15
C GLU A 132 -0.86 13.30 -10.95
N ILE A 133 -1.41 12.49 -10.05
CA ILE A 133 -0.69 11.95 -8.88
C ILE A 133 -0.37 10.48 -9.12
N LEU A 134 0.93 10.16 -9.20
CA LEU A 134 1.40 8.80 -9.41
C LEU A 134 1.89 8.19 -8.09
N LEU A 135 1.11 7.26 -7.54
CA LEU A 135 1.52 6.51 -6.36
C LEU A 135 2.50 5.39 -6.75
N ARG A 136 3.66 5.33 -6.09
CA ARG A 136 4.63 4.24 -6.24
C ARG A 136 4.91 3.60 -4.88
N VAL A 137 4.68 2.30 -4.80
CA VAL A 137 5.00 1.47 -3.63
C VAL A 137 6.31 0.74 -3.91
N TYR A 138 7.11 0.49 -2.87
CA TYR A 138 8.37 -0.23 -2.97
C TYR A 138 8.48 -1.28 -1.87
N ASP A 139 8.87 -2.49 -2.24
CA ASP A 139 9.28 -3.55 -1.31
C ASP A 139 10.74 -3.34 -0.92
N VAL A 140 11.04 -3.27 0.37
CA VAL A 140 12.44 -3.24 0.83
C VAL A 140 12.98 -4.66 0.86
N ARG A 141 13.98 -4.96 0.01
CA ARG A 141 14.62 -6.28 -0.10
C ARG A 141 16.12 -6.18 0.04
N THR A 142 16.73 -7.23 0.58
CA THR A 142 18.19 -7.39 0.53
C THR A 142 18.54 -8.10 -0.79
N ILE A 143 19.33 -7.44 -1.62
CA ILE A 143 19.80 -7.96 -2.91
C ILE A 143 21.23 -8.45 -2.74
N ASN A 144 21.50 -9.60 -3.37
CA ASN A 144 22.81 -10.19 -3.48
C ASN A 144 23.28 -9.99 -4.93
N LEU A 145 24.29 -9.15 -5.13
CA LEU A 145 24.94 -8.99 -6.42
C LEU A 145 26.21 -9.84 -6.44
N GLN A 146 26.24 -10.79 -7.37
CA GLN A 146 27.40 -11.61 -7.66
C GLN A 146 28.40 -10.74 -8.42
N ILE A 147 29.57 -10.46 -7.83
CA ILE A 147 30.63 -9.73 -8.53
C ILE A 147 31.25 -10.71 -9.55
N PRO A 148 31.22 -10.41 -10.86
CA PRO A 148 31.87 -11.25 -11.85
C PRO A 148 33.37 -11.32 -11.59
N ASP A 149 33.93 -12.53 -11.62
CA ASP A 149 35.37 -12.71 -11.58
C ASP A 149 35.97 -12.26 -12.93
N LEU A 150 36.64 -11.11 -12.93
CA LEU A 150 37.29 -10.55 -14.12
C LEU A 150 38.72 -11.09 -14.32
N GLY A 151 39.16 -12.06 -13.50
CA GLY A 151 40.51 -12.58 -13.50
C GLY A 151 41.49 -11.60 -12.85
N ARG A 152 42.31 -12.08 -11.92
CA ARG A 152 43.43 -11.29 -11.41
C ARG A 152 44.51 -11.21 -12.48
N MET A 153 45.02 -10.01 -12.79
CA MET A 153 46.26 -9.87 -13.56
C MET A 153 47.37 -10.61 -12.81
N THR A 154 47.90 -11.68 -13.40
CA THR A 154 49.16 -12.26 -12.96
C THR A 154 50.24 -11.24 -13.29
N GLU A 155 50.80 -10.59 -12.27
CA GLU A 155 52.08 -9.91 -12.43
C GLU A 155 53.11 -10.97 -12.81
N ASP A 156 53.55 -10.99 -14.06
CA ASP A 156 54.64 -11.83 -14.56
C ASP A 156 55.93 -11.42 -13.83
N LYS A 157 56.18 -12.01 -12.66
CA LYS A 157 57.51 -12.04 -12.06
C LYS A 157 58.28 -13.16 -12.74
N GLY A 158 59.11 -12.77 -13.70
CA GLY A 158 60.04 -13.69 -14.36
C GLY A 158 60.97 -14.38 -13.36
N SER A 159 61.04 -15.71 -13.42
CA SER A 159 62.26 -16.48 -13.66
C SER A 159 62.07 -17.97 -13.34
N SER A 160 62.43 -18.79 -14.33
CA SER A 160 63.11 -20.09 -14.25
C SER A 160 62.60 -21.21 -13.33
N ASP A 161 62.27 -22.30 -14.03
CA ASP A 161 62.68 -23.69 -13.78
C ASP A 161 61.87 -24.58 -12.83
N GLY A 162 61.76 -25.84 -13.27
CA GLY A 162 60.65 -26.74 -12.97
C GLY A 162 60.62 -27.36 -11.56
N SER A 163 59.41 -27.67 -11.12
CA SER A 163 59.04 -28.91 -10.44
C SER A 163 57.56 -28.88 -10.03
N ASP A 164 56.91 -30.03 -10.17
CA ASP A 164 55.53 -30.35 -9.83
C ASP A 164 55.01 -29.70 -8.55
N LYS A 165 53.93 -28.91 -8.67
CA LYS A 165 52.90 -28.80 -7.62
C LYS A 165 51.52 -28.73 -8.24
N SER A 166 50.70 -29.70 -7.87
CA SER A 166 49.26 -29.76 -8.07
C SER A 166 48.60 -28.39 -7.85
N LYS A 167 48.15 -27.76 -8.93
CA LYS A 167 47.24 -26.61 -8.84
C LYS A 167 45.90 -27.11 -8.30
N GLN A 168 45.75 -27.08 -6.98
CA GLN A 168 44.41 -26.96 -6.39
C GLN A 168 43.81 -25.67 -6.93
N ILE A 169 42.90 -25.82 -7.88
CA ILE A 169 41.96 -24.77 -8.26
C ILE A 169 41.10 -24.57 -7.01
N SER A 170 41.52 -23.65 -6.14
CA SER A 170 40.60 -23.05 -5.20
C SER A 170 39.63 -22.25 -6.07
N THR A 171 38.41 -22.76 -6.19
CA THR A 171 37.27 -21.99 -6.66
C THR A 171 37.12 -20.83 -5.67
N ALA A 172 37.77 -19.70 -5.98
CA ALA A 172 37.54 -18.46 -5.27
C ALA A 172 36.04 -18.19 -5.41
N GLN A 173 35.32 -18.23 -4.28
CA GLN A 173 33.91 -17.89 -4.30
C GLN A 173 33.80 -16.46 -4.84
N PRO A 174 32.92 -16.20 -5.83
CA PRO A 174 32.71 -14.86 -6.34
C PRO A 174 32.35 -13.96 -5.15
N GLU A 175 33.09 -12.85 -5.03
CA GLU A 175 32.82 -11.87 -3.99
C GLU A 175 31.38 -11.37 -4.17
N CYS A 176 30.62 -11.39 -3.09
CA CYS A 176 29.22 -11.05 -3.12
C CYS A 176 28.99 -9.74 -2.37
N ALA A 177 28.41 -8.75 -3.05
CA ALA A 177 27.96 -7.53 -2.42
C ALA A 177 26.49 -7.68 -1.99
N LEU A 178 26.23 -7.57 -0.68
CA LEU A 178 24.88 -7.48 -0.14
C LEU A 178 24.51 -6.01 0.09
N PHE A 179 23.36 -5.59 -0.43
CA PHE A 179 22.81 -4.26 -0.16
C PHE A 179 21.28 -4.28 -0.05
N LYS A 180 20.71 -3.31 0.66
CA LYS A 180 19.26 -3.11 0.73
C LYS A 180 18.81 -2.25 -0.46
N SER A 181 17.70 -2.63 -1.09
CA SER A 181 17.12 -1.90 -2.21
C SER A 181 15.59 -1.86 -2.12
N GLY A 182 14.99 -0.76 -2.58
CA GLY A 182 13.56 -0.64 -2.81
C GLY A 182 13.22 -1.18 -4.19
N VAL A 183 12.43 -2.25 -4.25
CA VAL A 183 12.04 -2.90 -5.51
C VAL A 183 10.56 -2.64 -5.75
N SER A 184 10.20 -2.16 -6.93
CA SER A 184 8.80 -1.97 -7.30
C SER A 184 8.04 -3.31 -7.22
N PRO A 185 6.83 -3.36 -6.65
CA PRO A 185 5.95 -4.52 -6.73
C PRO A 185 5.70 -4.94 -8.17
N ARG A 186 5.39 -6.23 -8.37
CA ARG A 186 5.18 -6.81 -9.71
C ARG A 186 3.92 -6.29 -10.41
N GLU A 187 2.95 -5.83 -9.65
CA GLU A 187 1.72 -5.21 -10.18
C GLU A 187 1.92 -3.70 -10.30
N THR A 188 1.79 -3.19 -11.52
CA THR A 188 1.82 -1.74 -11.77
C THR A 188 0.51 -1.12 -11.31
N VAL A 189 0.60 -0.04 -10.53
CA VAL A 189 -0.57 0.78 -10.19
C VAL A 189 -1.09 1.42 -11.48
N GLY A 190 -2.37 1.22 -11.79
CA GLY A 190 -3.02 1.87 -12.94
C GLY A 190 -3.08 3.39 -12.79
N HIS A 191 -3.47 4.07 -13.86
CA HIS A 191 -3.79 5.50 -13.79
C HIS A 191 -4.86 5.74 -12.71
N THR A 192 -4.66 6.74 -11.85
CA THR A 192 -5.57 7.04 -10.74
C THR A 192 -6.60 8.10 -11.13
N GLY A 193 -6.23 9.03 -12.01
CA GLY A 193 -7.08 10.13 -12.49
C GLY A 193 -6.36 11.49 -12.49
N TYR A 194 -7.01 12.50 -13.07
CA TYR A 194 -6.54 13.89 -13.10
C TYR A 194 -7.29 14.73 -12.07
N LEU A 195 -6.57 15.60 -11.36
CA LEU A 195 -7.10 16.62 -10.45
C LEU A 195 -7.03 17.97 -11.15
N THR A 196 -8.16 18.66 -11.30
CA THR A 196 -8.19 20.02 -11.88
C THR A 196 -8.64 21.01 -10.82
N PHE A 197 -7.81 22.04 -10.60
CA PHE A 197 -8.03 23.16 -9.68
C PHE A 197 -8.20 24.45 -10.49
N ALA A 198 -8.96 25.42 -9.99
CA ALA A 198 -9.27 26.68 -10.66
C ALA A 198 -9.83 27.71 -9.68
#